data_AF-A0A939IXD1-F1
#
_entry.id   AF-A0A939IXD1-F1
#
_cell.length_a   1.000
_cell.length_b   1.000
_cell.length_c   1.000
_cell.angle_alpha   90.00
_cell.angle_beta   90.00
_cell.angle_gamma   90.00
#
_symmetry.space_group_name_H-M   'P 1'
#
loop_
_entity.id
_entity.type
_entity.pdbx_description
1 polymer ?
#
loop_
_entity_poly.entity_id
_entity_poly.type
_entity_poly.pdbx_seq_one_letter_code
_entity_poly.pdbx_strand_id
1 'polypeptide(L)'
;MPTWKQILANNPDHSENYAARWRGFVEEGRDIDGEARLIDAMAKRGSRIFDAGCGTGRIGGYLAARGHHVCGTDLDPVLIGYAEKDFPQASWATGDLTEGDRPEGLFDITVCAGNVFWFIAPEGRVPALETIRRSLAPGGRAAIAFGAGRGYHFAQFFADCRTAGLAPVHTFESWDLEPFTEASDYLVAIMRAADDSDNAPVDGKEHATGPTTPTGVHPMDLSGLTVAPVKADLPGEGGCKSRRPGNGHATS
;
A
#
# COMPACT_ATOMS: atom_id res chain seq x y z
N MET A 1 0.52 -3.76 22.63
CA MET A 1 1.17 -4.75 21.74
C MET A 1 2.58 -4.26 21.46
N PRO A 2 3.59 -5.14 21.44
CA PRO A 2 4.93 -4.72 21.05
C PRO A 2 4.98 -4.28 19.58
N THR A 3 5.81 -3.29 19.28
CA THR A 3 6.08 -2.86 17.89
C THR A 3 6.92 -3.89 17.14
N TRP A 4 7.00 -3.81 15.82
CA TRP A 4 7.87 -4.72 15.04
C TRP A 4 9.33 -4.55 15.46
N LYS A 5 9.78 -3.30 15.70
CA LYS A 5 11.10 -2.99 16.27
C LYS A 5 11.37 -3.76 17.57
N GLN A 6 10.38 -3.79 18.48
CA GLN A 6 10.49 -4.52 19.75
C GLN A 6 10.46 -6.03 19.55
N ILE A 7 9.69 -6.54 18.58
CA ILE A 7 9.65 -7.98 18.27
C ILE A 7 11.00 -8.44 17.72
N LEU A 8 11.56 -7.72 16.74
CA LEU A 8 12.88 -8.02 16.16
C LEU A 8 13.99 -7.98 17.21
N ALA A 9 13.95 -6.98 18.11
CA ALA A 9 14.94 -6.88 19.19
C ALA A 9 14.87 -8.05 20.19
N ASN A 10 13.70 -8.67 20.36
CA ASN A 10 13.46 -9.68 21.39
C ASN A 10 13.46 -11.13 20.86
N ASN A 11 13.31 -11.35 19.54
CA ASN A 11 13.31 -12.69 18.94
C ASN A 11 13.82 -12.65 17.49
N PRO A 12 15.10 -12.97 17.26
CA PRO A 12 15.67 -12.97 15.91
C PRO A 12 15.08 -14.05 14.99
N ASP A 13 14.50 -15.13 15.54
CA ASP A 13 13.86 -16.20 14.76
C ASP A 13 12.40 -15.85 14.37
N HIS A 14 11.86 -14.72 14.83
CA HIS A 14 10.48 -14.33 14.55
C HIS A 14 10.22 -14.19 13.05
N SER A 15 11.16 -13.59 12.33
CA SER A 15 11.10 -13.33 10.89
C SER A 15 11.10 -14.62 10.09
N GLU A 16 11.92 -15.59 10.48
CA GLU A 16 11.98 -16.93 9.86
C GLU A 16 10.68 -17.70 10.04
N ASN A 17 10.11 -17.68 11.26
CA ASN A 17 8.81 -18.29 11.53
C ASN A 17 7.67 -17.62 10.74
N TYR A 18 7.71 -16.30 10.60
CA TYR A 18 6.76 -15.54 9.80
C TYR A 18 6.84 -15.94 8.31
N ALA A 19 8.04 -16.00 7.74
CA ALA A 19 8.27 -16.43 6.36
C ALA A 19 7.85 -17.89 6.13
N ALA A 20 8.13 -18.79 7.07
CA ALA A 20 7.70 -20.19 7.02
C ALA A 20 6.17 -20.33 7.03
N ARG A 21 5.47 -19.53 7.85
CA ARG A 21 4.01 -19.53 7.91
C ARG A 21 3.37 -19.17 6.56
N TRP A 22 3.89 -18.15 5.88
CA TRP A 22 3.37 -17.78 4.55
C TRP A 22 3.61 -18.85 3.51
N ARG A 23 4.78 -19.50 3.52
CA ARG A 23 5.05 -20.67 2.66
C ARG A 23 4.05 -21.81 2.92
N GLY A 24 3.76 -22.09 4.20
CA GLY A 24 2.74 -23.07 4.57
C GLY A 24 1.36 -22.76 3.98
N PHE A 25 0.92 -21.50 3.98
CA PHE A 25 -0.36 -21.12 3.36
C PHE A 25 -0.38 -21.38 1.84
N VAL A 26 0.73 -21.18 1.15
CA VAL A 26 0.86 -21.49 -0.28
C VAL A 26 0.76 -23.00 -0.50
N GLU A 27 1.48 -23.80 0.31
CA GLU A 27 1.45 -25.27 0.24
C GLU A 27 0.06 -25.83 0.53
N GLU A 28 -0.71 -25.19 1.42
CA GLU A 28 -2.10 -25.51 1.72
C GLU A 28 -3.08 -25.09 0.59
N GLY A 29 -2.59 -24.41 -0.46
CA GLY A 29 -3.43 -23.91 -1.55
C GLY A 29 -4.35 -22.76 -1.15
N ARG A 30 -4.04 -22.07 -0.04
CA ARG A 30 -4.82 -20.89 0.36
C ARG A 30 -4.59 -19.78 -0.64
N ASP A 31 -5.68 -19.07 -0.93
CA ASP A 31 -5.58 -17.84 -1.72
C ASP A 31 -4.90 -16.76 -0.89
N ILE A 32 -3.72 -16.37 -1.35
CA ILE A 32 -2.91 -15.33 -0.74
C ILE A 32 -2.80 -14.11 -1.63
N ASP A 33 -3.49 -13.99 -2.77
CA ASP A 33 -3.23 -12.92 -3.74
C ASP A 33 -4.38 -11.90 -3.84
N GLY A 34 -5.33 -11.92 -2.90
CA GLY A 34 -6.51 -11.04 -2.89
C GLY A 34 -6.16 -9.56 -2.98
N GLU A 35 -5.21 -9.11 -2.16
CA GLU A 35 -4.78 -7.71 -2.15
C GLU A 35 -4.13 -7.32 -3.48
N ALA A 36 -3.24 -8.16 -3.98
CA ALA A 36 -2.50 -7.91 -5.21
C ALA A 36 -3.44 -7.84 -6.42
N ARG A 37 -4.52 -8.62 -6.45
CA ARG A 37 -5.53 -8.57 -7.52
C ARG A 37 -6.31 -7.25 -7.53
N LEU A 38 -6.68 -6.71 -6.37
CA LEU A 38 -7.31 -5.38 -6.31
C LEU A 38 -6.36 -4.31 -6.84
N ILE A 39 -5.09 -4.35 -6.41
CA ILE A 39 -4.08 -3.39 -6.88
C ILE A 39 -3.88 -3.48 -8.39
N ASP A 40 -3.77 -4.67 -8.96
CA ASP A 40 -3.62 -4.89 -10.41
C ASP A 40 -4.84 -4.35 -11.18
N ALA A 41 -6.05 -4.54 -10.65
CA ALA A 41 -7.29 -4.01 -11.24
C ALA A 41 -7.35 -2.47 -11.22
N MET A 42 -6.77 -1.83 -10.20
CA MET A 42 -6.69 -0.36 -10.12
C MET A 42 -5.58 0.24 -11.00
N ALA A 43 -4.55 -0.56 -11.32
CA ALA A 43 -3.33 -0.11 -11.97
C ALA A 43 -3.45 -0.04 -13.50
N LYS A 44 -2.77 0.94 -14.11
CA LYS A 44 -2.50 0.92 -15.55
C LYS A 44 -1.38 -0.07 -15.84
N ARG A 45 -1.29 -0.55 -17.08
CA ARG A 45 -0.17 -1.41 -17.51
C ARG A 45 1.15 -0.68 -17.32
N GLY A 46 2.15 -1.39 -16.77
CA GLY A 46 3.45 -0.81 -16.48
C GLY A 46 3.46 0.22 -15.34
N SER A 47 2.41 0.31 -14.52
CA SER A 47 2.40 1.26 -13.40
C SER A 47 3.57 1.06 -12.43
N ARG A 48 4.04 2.17 -11.87
CA ARG A 48 5.03 2.18 -10.76
C ARG A 48 4.31 1.95 -9.45
N ILE A 49 4.68 0.89 -8.74
CA ILE A 49 4.00 0.48 -7.50
C ILE A 49 5.00 0.44 -6.36
N PHE A 50 4.62 1.04 -5.23
CA PHE A 50 5.36 0.95 -3.97
C PHE A 50 4.63 0.01 -3.01
N ASP A 51 5.27 -1.10 -2.63
CA ASP A 51 4.81 -2.03 -1.58
C ASP A 51 5.44 -1.64 -0.24
N ALA A 52 4.68 -0.91 0.57
CA ALA A 52 5.11 -0.29 1.83
C ALA A 52 4.82 -1.21 3.01
N GLY A 53 5.87 -1.78 3.62
CA GLY A 53 5.76 -2.89 4.57
C GLY A 53 5.54 -4.22 3.85
N CYS A 54 6.39 -4.49 2.85
CA CYS A 54 6.20 -5.57 1.89
C CYS A 54 6.43 -6.99 2.44
N GLY A 55 7.03 -7.12 3.64
CA GLY A 55 7.43 -8.40 4.21
C GLY A 55 8.27 -9.23 3.23
N THR A 56 7.84 -10.46 2.96
CA THR A 56 8.50 -11.37 2.00
C THR A 56 8.24 -11.00 0.53
N GLY A 57 7.60 -9.87 0.24
CA GLY A 57 7.39 -9.37 -1.11
C GLY A 57 6.22 -10.00 -1.87
N ARG A 58 5.30 -10.70 -1.19
CA ARG A 58 4.17 -11.41 -1.85
C ARG A 58 3.39 -10.53 -2.82
N ILE A 59 2.91 -9.38 -2.36
CA ILE A 59 2.04 -8.50 -3.15
C ILE A 59 2.85 -7.88 -4.29
N GLY A 60 3.99 -7.27 -3.98
CA GLY A 60 4.87 -6.69 -4.98
C GLY A 60 5.37 -7.71 -6.01
N GLY A 61 5.69 -8.93 -5.60
CA GLY A 61 6.15 -10.01 -6.46
C GLY A 61 5.09 -10.43 -7.48
N TYR A 62 3.84 -10.61 -7.02
CA TYR A 62 2.69 -10.85 -7.90
C TYR A 62 2.55 -9.74 -8.94
N LEU A 63 2.60 -8.48 -8.50
CA LEU A 63 2.42 -7.32 -9.39
C LEU A 63 3.57 -7.18 -10.39
N ALA A 64 4.81 -7.44 -9.96
CA ALA A 64 5.96 -7.41 -10.84
C ALA A 64 5.87 -8.49 -11.93
N ALA A 65 5.38 -9.69 -11.60
CA ALA A 65 5.12 -10.74 -12.58
C ALA A 65 4.05 -10.36 -13.64
N ARG A 66 3.25 -9.33 -13.38
CA ARG A 66 2.27 -8.74 -14.34
C ARG A 66 2.80 -7.52 -15.09
N GLY A 67 4.10 -7.28 -15.02
CA GLY A 67 4.79 -6.24 -15.79
C GLY A 67 4.75 -4.84 -15.13
N HIS A 68 4.44 -4.75 -13.84
CA HIS A 68 4.55 -3.50 -13.09
C HIS A 68 5.99 -3.23 -12.65
N HIS A 69 6.33 -1.95 -12.48
CA HIS A 69 7.61 -1.54 -11.90
C HIS A 69 7.46 -1.44 -10.39
N VAL A 70 7.85 -2.50 -9.68
CA VAL A 70 7.62 -2.61 -8.24
C VAL A 70 8.89 -2.28 -7.46
N CYS A 71 8.71 -1.42 -6.44
CA CYS A 71 9.67 -1.25 -5.36
C CYS A 71 8.98 -1.64 -4.04
N GLY A 72 9.63 -2.41 -3.18
CA GLY A 72 9.13 -2.75 -1.86
C GLY A 72 10.09 -2.36 -0.75
N THR A 73 9.55 -1.93 0.38
CA THR A 73 10.34 -1.72 1.61
C THR A 73 9.72 -2.41 2.80
N ASP A 74 10.56 -2.92 3.69
CA ASP A 74 10.16 -3.46 4.98
C ASP A 74 11.25 -3.12 6.02
N LEU A 75 10.87 -3.00 7.28
CA LEU A 75 11.81 -2.75 8.36
C LEU A 75 12.72 -3.97 8.60
N ASP A 76 12.25 -5.17 8.22
CA ASP A 76 12.93 -6.42 8.47
C ASP A 76 13.88 -6.83 7.32
N PRO A 77 15.21 -6.78 7.52
CA PRO A 77 16.17 -7.18 6.49
C PRO A 77 16.10 -8.67 6.14
N VAL A 78 15.63 -9.54 7.05
CA VAL A 78 15.47 -10.97 6.77
C VAL A 78 14.36 -11.18 5.75
N LEU A 79 13.22 -10.52 5.94
CA LEU A 79 12.09 -10.61 5.01
C LEU A 79 12.43 -10.00 3.64
N ILE A 80 13.20 -8.91 3.63
CA ILE A 80 13.74 -8.33 2.39
C ILE A 80 14.65 -9.32 1.67
N GLY A 81 15.51 -10.06 2.37
CA GLY A 81 16.34 -11.10 1.76
C GLY A 81 15.53 -12.21 1.07
N TYR A 82 14.37 -12.57 1.64
CA TYR A 82 13.41 -13.46 0.98
C TYR A 82 12.79 -12.82 -0.27
N ALA A 83 12.34 -11.56 -0.17
CA ALA A 83 11.76 -10.85 -1.30
C ALA A 83 12.73 -10.73 -2.49
N GLU A 84 14.00 -10.41 -2.22
CA GLU A 84 15.07 -10.33 -3.23
C GLU A 84 15.30 -11.68 -3.93
N LYS A 85 15.30 -12.77 -3.15
CA LYS A 85 15.52 -14.13 -3.67
C LYS A 85 14.34 -14.62 -4.51
N ASP A 86 13.12 -14.43 -4.01
CA ASP A 86 11.92 -15.01 -4.59
C ASP A 86 11.37 -14.17 -5.76
N PHE A 87 11.65 -12.86 -5.76
CA PHE A 87 11.14 -11.91 -6.75
C PHE A 87 12.25 -10.98 -7.29
N PRO A 88 13.28 -11.51 -7.97
CA PRO A 88 14.43 -10.73 -8.45
C PRO A 88 14.10 -9.70 -9.54
N GLN A 89 12.90 -9.76 -10.13
CA GLN A 89 12.40 -8.79 -11.11
C GLN A 89 11.94 -7.46 -10.50
N ALA A 90 11.75 -7.41 -9.17
CA ALA A 90 11.37 -6.21 -8.43
C ALA A 90 12.55 -5.69 -7.60
N SER A 91 12.45 -4.44 -7.13
CA SER A 91 13.46 -3.83 -6.26
C SER A 91 13.01 -3.87 -4.81
N TRP A 92 13.89 -4.29 -3.91
CA TRP A 92 13.59 -4.44 -2.49
C TRP A 92 14.64 -3.72 -1.66
N ALA A 93 14.23 -3.11 -0.56
CA ALA A 93 15.15 -2.44 0.35
C ALA A 93 14.64 -2.47 1.79
N THR A 94 15.55 -2.59 2.75
CA THR A 94 15.22 -2.33 4.15
C THR A 94 14.93 -0.85 4.33
N GLY A 95 13.83 -0.51 5.01
CA GLY A 95 13.44 0.86 5.27
C GLY A 95 12.33 0.98 6.31
N ASP A 96 12.41 2.02 7.13
CA ASP A 96 11.40 2.38 8.11
C ASP A 96 10.48 3.52 7.63
N LEU A 97 9.22 3.20 7.39
CA LEU A 97 8.21 4.20 7.01
C LEU A 97 8.09 5.33 8.04
N THR A 98 8.31 5.05 9.34
CA THR A 98 8.19 6.07 10.39
C THR A 98 9.34 7.09 10.35
N GLU A 99 10.47 6.73 9.75
CA GLU A 99 11.65 7.60 9.63
C GLU A 99 11.73 8.31 8.28
N GLY A 100 10.75 8.09 7.39
CA GLY A 100 10.74 8.69 6.06
C GLY A 100 11.35 7.81 4.97
N ASP A 101 11.77 6.58 5.29
CA ASP A 101 12.40 5.71 4.31
C ASP A 101 11.39 5.25 3.27
N ARG A 102 11.71 5.54 2.01
CA ARG A 102 10.96 5.09 0.85
C ARG A 102 11.89 5.04 -0.36
N PRO A 103 11.53 4.26 -1.39
CA PRO A 103 12.28 4.27 -2.62
C PRO A 103 12.18 5.63 -3.33
N GLU A 104 13.19 5.95 -4.15
CA GLU A 104 13.25 7.20 -4.90
C GLU A 104 12.18 7.27 -6.01
N GLY A 105 11.75 8.49 -6.29
CA GLY A 105 10.71 8.77 -7.28
C GLY A 105 9.31 8.82 -6.69
N LEU A 106 8.32 8.76 -7.59
CA LEU A 106 6.90 8.82 -7.29
C LEU A 106 6.18 7.60 -7.89
N PHE A 107 5.06 7.22 -7.29
CA PHE A 107 4.35 5.98 -7.58
C PHE A 107 2.89 6.24 -7.96
N ASP A 108 2.40 5.47 -8.93
CA ASP A 108 1.01 5.51 -9.36
C ASP A 108 0.11 4.90 -8.28
N ILE A 109 0.60 3.82 -7.65
CA ILE A 109 -0.06 3.16 -6.53
C ILE A 109 0.96 2.86 -5.43
N THR A 110 0.61 3.20 -4.19
CA THR A 110 1.30 2.70 -3.00
C THR A 110 0.37 1.74 -2.26
N VAL A 111 0.79 0.52 -1.98
CA VAL A 111 0.04 -0.44 -1.19
C VAL A 111 0.71 -0.62 0.17
N CYS A 112 -0.05 -0.55 1.25
CA CYS A 112 0.39 -0.85 2.61
C CYS A 112 -0.60 -1.86 3.18
N ALA A 113 -0.28 -3.13 2.98
CA ALA A 113 -1.11 -4.27 3.34
C ALA A 113 -0.41 -5.14 4.40
N GLY A 114 -1.15 -6.07 5.04
CA GLY A 114 -0.54 -6.99 6.01
C GLY A 114 -0.49 -6.48 7.46
N ASN A 115 -1.34 -5.50 7.80
CA ASN A 115 -1.47 -4.95 9.15
C ASN A 115 -0.20 -4.24 9.68
N VAL A 116 0.60 -3.63 8.80
CA VAL A 116 1.81 -2.85 9.15
C VAL A 116 1.53 -1.87 10.31
N PHE A 117 0.39 -1.17 10.25
CA PHE A 117 -0.02 -0.19 11.26
C PHE A 117 -0.31 -0.77 12.65
N TRP A 118 -0.53 -2.09 12.79
CA TRP A 118 -0.59 -2.72 14.12
C TRP A 118 0.74 -2.70 14.85
N PHE A 119 1.84 -2.60 14.10
CA PHE A 119 3.18 -2.67 14.64
C PHE A 119 3.86 -1.29 14.76
N ILE A 120 3.16 -0.22 14.38
CA ILE A 120 3.63 1.16 14.48
C ILE A 120 3.11 1.77 15.79
N ALA A 121 4.03 2.31 16.59
CA ALA A 121 3.69 3.05 17.81
C ALA A 121 2.85 4.29 17.48
N PRO A 122 1.95 4.76 18.37
CA PRO A 122 1.07 5.90 18.09
C PRO A 122 1.79 7.12 17.47
N GLU A 123 2.96 7.48 17.98
CA GLU A 123 3.80 8.58 17.53
C GLU A 123 4.37 8.41 16.11
N GLY A 124 4.50 7.17 15.63
CA GLY A 124 5.02 6.85 14.29
C GLY A 124 3.95 6.77 13.20
N ARG A 125 2.66 6.82 13.57
CA ARG A 125 1.54 6.61 12.61
C ARG A 125 1.44 7.73 11.59
N VAL A 126 1.42 8.99 12.05
CA VAL A 126 1.40 10.15 11.15
C VAL A 126 2.68 10.22 10.29
N PRO A 127 3.90 10.08 10.84
CA PRO A 127 5.11 9.99 10.02
C PRO A 127 5.08 8.91 8.93
N ALA A 128 4.57 7.71 9.23
CA ALA A 128 4.41 6.65 8.23
C ALA A 128 3.41 7.03 7.12
N LEU A 129 2.29 7.66 7.48
CA LEU A 129 1.30 8.17 6.51
C LEU A 129 1.89 9.30 5.65
N GLU A 130 2.70 10.19 6.22
CA GLU A 130 3.42 11.22 5.47
C GLU A 130 4.42 10.62 4.48
N THR A 131 5.10 9.55 4.85
CA THR A 131 5.98 8.79 3.94
C THR A 131 5.20 8.22 2.75
N ILE A 132 4.05 7.59 3.03
CA ILE A 132 3.14 7.11 1.98
C ILE A 132 2.68 8.29 1.11
N ARG A 133 2.24 9.40 1.71
CA ARG A 133 1.79 10.60 0.99
C ARG A 133 2.87 11.18 0.07
N ARG A 134 4.12 11.24 0.53
CA ARG A 134 5.27 11.76 -0.25
C ARG A 134 5.70 10.82 -1.37
N SER A 135 5.28 9.55 -1.33
CA SER A 135 5.56 8.58 -2.39
C SER A 135 4.62 8.74 -3.60
N LEU A 136 3.44 9.35 -3.42
CA LEU A 136 2.42 9.39 -4.47
C LEU A 136 2.76 10.38 -5.59
N ALA A 137 2.64 9.90 -6.84
CA ALA A 137 2.63 10.76 -8.02
C ALA A 137 1.37 11.65 -8.03
N PRO A 138 1.35 12.75 -8.81
CA PRO A 138 0.10 13.46 -9.09
C PRO A 138 -0.95 12.50 -9.67
N GLY A 139 -2.13 12.43 -9.04
CA GLY A 139 -3.19 11.46 -9.39
C GLY A 139 -2.95 10.02 -8.91
N GLY A 140 -1.84 9.76 -8.20
CA GLY A 140 -1.54 8.49 -7.56
C GLY A 140 -2.44 8.21 -6.37
N ARG A 141 -2.61 6.93 -6.04
CA ARG A 141 -3.49 6.45 -4.97
C ARG A 141 -2.73 5.57 -3.98
N ALA A 142 -3.09 5.61 -2.71
CA ALA A 142 -2.61 4.66 -1.72
C ALA A 142 -3.73 3.69 -1.33
N ALA A 143 -3.44 2.39 -1.25
CA ALA A 143 -4.33 1.39 -0.67
C ALA A 143 -3.75 0.97 0.68
N ILE A 144 -4.43 1.33 1.77
CA ILE A 144 -3.98 1.06 3.14
C ILE A 144 -5.01 0.18 3.81
N ALA A 145 -4.58 -0.94 4.41
CA ALA A 145 -5.51 -1.85 5.05
C ALA A 145 -5.00 -2.45 6.37
N PHE A 146 -5.93 -2.60 7.31
CA PHE A 146 -5.69 -3.26 8.59
C PHE A 146 -7.00 -3.65 9.29
N GLY A 147 -6.94 -4.65 10.16
CA GLY A 147 -8.07 -5.04 11.00
C GLY A 147 -8.24 -4.19 12.26
N ALA A 148 -9.45 -4.19 12.81
CA ALA A 148 -9.80 -3.55 14.07
C ALA A 148 -9.18 -4.28 15.29
N GLY A 149 -9.44 -3.73 16.49
CA GLY A 149 -9.14 -4.42 17.75
C GLY A 149 -7.68 -4.42 18.19
N ARG A 150 -6.78 -3.70 17.50
CA ARG A 150 -5.34 -3.67 17.82
C ARG A 150 -4.77 -2.29 18.13
N GLY A 151 -5.55 -1.44 18.79
CA GLY A 151 -5.07 -0.17 19.34
C GLY A 151 -4.90 0.97 18.32
N TYR A 152 -5.45 0.80 17.11
CA TYR A 152 -5.62 1.88 16.15
C TYR A 152 -7.05 1.86 15.63
N HIS A 153 -7.86 2.82 16.07
CA HIS A 153 -9.26 2.93 15.65
C HIS A 153 -9.36 3.58 14.27
N PHE A 154 -10.29 3.12 13.43
CA PHE A 154 -10.48 3.65 12.07
C PHE A 154 -10.75 5.16 12.04
N ALA A 155 -11.52 5.68 13.00
CA ALA A 155 -11.75 7.13 13.13
C ALA A 155 -10.45 7.92 13.38
N GLN A 156 -9.56 7.39 14.23
CA GLN A 156 -8.25 7.99 14.47
C GLN A 156 -7.35 7.87 13.23
N PHE A 157 -7.40 6.74 12.52
CA PHE A 157 -6.68 6.56 11.27
C PHE A 157 -7.07 7.61 10.22
N PHE A 158 -8.36 7.90 10.03
CA PHE A 158 -8.78 8.96 9.10
C PHE A 158 -8.36 10.37 9.58
N ALA A 159 -8.34 10.61 10.89
CA ALA A 159 -7.81 11.87 11.43
C ALA A 159 -6.31 12.03 11.16
N ASP A 160 -5.54 10.97 11.37
CA ASP A 160 -4.10 10.95 11.10
C ASP A 160 -3.81 11.08 9.60
N CYS A 161 -4.63 10.45 8.73
CA CYS A 161 -4.53 10.61 7.29
C CYS A 161 -4.72 12.07 6.87
N ARG A 162 -5.72 12.77 7.42
CA ARG A 162 -5.93 14.19 7.15
C ARG A 162 -4.72 15.02 7.56
N THR A 163 -4.18 14.77 8.76
CA THR A 163 -2.95 15.43 9.23
C THR A 163 -1.78 15.19 8.27
N ALA A 164 -1.65 13.97 7.76
CA ALA A 164 -0.62 13.59 6.78
C ALA A 164 -0.89 14.06 5.34
N GLY A 165 -1.99 14.79 5.09
CA GLY A 165 -2.36 15.29 3.76
C GLY A 165 -2.91 14.22 2.82
N LEU A 166 -3.55 13.18 3.35
CA LEU A 166 -4.28 12.15 2.60
C LEU A 166 -5.79 12.32 2.76
N ALA A 167 -6.53 12.17 1.65
CA ALA A 167 -7.98 12.18 1.62
C ALA A 167 -8.52 10.83 1.14
N PRO A 168 -9.60 10.29 1.74
CA PRO A 168 -10.20 9.05 1.28
C PRO A 168 -10.92 9.26 -0.06
N VAL A 169 -10.85 8.24 -0.91
CA VAL A 169 -11.59 8.12 -2.17
C VAL A 169 -12.68 7.06 -2.01
N HIS A 170 -12.31 5.87 -1.54
CA HIS A 170 -13.22 4.76 -1.27
C HIS A 170 -12.79 3.98 -0.03
N THR A 171 -13.75 3.34 0.63
CA THR A 171 -13.52 2.49 1.80
C THR A 171 -14.32 1.19 1.66
N PHE A 172 -13.65 0.08 1.91
CA PHE A 172 -14.19 -1.27 1.88
C PHE A 172 -13.85 -1.99 3.17
N GLU A 173 -14.60 -3.03 3.53
CA GLU A 173 -14.23 -3.91 4.64
C GLU A 173 -13.35 -5.09 4.21
N SER A 174 -13.12 -5.26 2.92
CA SER A 174 -12.35 -6.37 2.38
C SER A 174 -11.67 -6.02 1.05
N TRP A 175 -10.72 -6.86 0.64
CA TRP A 175 -9.98 -6.69 -0.61
C TRP A 175 -10.76 -7.11 -1.87
N ASP A 176 -11.89 -7.79 -1.70
CA ASP A 176 -12.86 -8.12 -2.75
C ASP A 176 -14.02 -7.11 -2.84
N LEU A 177 -13.88 -5.95 -2.19
CA LEU A 177 -14.74 -4.76 -2.32
C LEU A 177 -16.08 -4.82 -1.57
N GLU A 178 -16.18 -5.59 -0.48
CA GLU A 178 -17.37 -5.51 0.38
C GLU A 178 -17.47 -4.11 1.03
N PRO A 179 -18.69 -3.53 1.14
CA PRO A 179 -18.86 -2.18 1.65
C PRO A 179 -18.38 -2.02 3.10
N PHE A 180 -17.65 -0.94 3.37
CA PHE A 180 -17.31 -0.58 4.75
C PHE A 180 -18.52 -0.01 5.49
N THR A 181 -18.80 -0.53 6.68
CA THR A 181 -19.92 -0.14 7.56
C THR A 181 -19.43 0.13 8.99
N GLU A 182 -20.31 0.63 9.85
CA GLU A 182 -20.00 0.81 11.28
C GLU A 182 -19.69 -0.51 12.01
N ALA A 183 -20.16 -1.64 11.47
CA ALA A 183 -19.94 -2.97 12.05
C ALA A 183 -18.65 -3.64 11.55
N SER A 184 -17.98 -3.06 10.55
CA SER A 184 -16.81 -3.66 9.91
C SER A 184 -15.63 -3.78 10.88
N ASP A 185 -14.97 -4.93 10.89
CA ASP A 185 -13.79 -5.21 11.70
C ASP A 185 -12.49 -5.18 10.88
N TYR A 186 -12.57 -4.82 9.60
CA TYR A 186 -11.45 -4.64 8.70
C TYR A 186 -11.70 -3.44 7.80
N LEU A 187 -10.62 -2.76 7.42
CA LEU A 187 -10.66 -1.59 6.56
C LEU A 187 -9.67 -1.78 5.42
N VAL A 188 -10.14 -1.54 4.19
CA VAL A 188 -9.33 -1.24 3.01
C VAL A 188 -9.69 0.18 2.58
N ALA A 189 -8.78 1.13 2.80
CA ALA A 189 -8.96 2.52 2.46
C ALA A 189 -8.15 2.87 1.21
N ILE A 190 -8.85 3.29 0.15
CA ILE A 190 -8.23 3.88 -1.04
C ILE A 190 -8.14 5.38 -0.82
N MET A 191 -6.92 5.89 -0.77
CA MET A 191 -6.59 7.27 -0.44
C MET A 191 -5.94 7.97 -1.64
N ARG A 192 -6.04 9.29 -1.68
CA ARG A 192 -5.30 10.16 -2.60
C ARG A 192 -4.58 11.24 -1.82
N ALA A 193 -3.68 11.95 -2.50
CA ALA A 193 -3.22 13.24 -2.01
C ALA A 193 -4.41 14.20 -1.81
N ALA A 194 -4.51 14.79 -0.61
CA ALA A 194 -5.46 15.85 -0.33
C ALA A 194 -5.14 17.10 -1.17
N ASP A 195 -6.17 17.81 -1.59
CA ASP A 195 -6.10 19.11 -2.24
C ASP A 195 -6.80 20.20 -1.41
N ASP A 196 -6.81 21.43 -1.92
CA ASP A 196 -7.36 22.59 -1.21
C ASP A 196 -8.84 22.43 -0.83
N SER A 197 -9.61 21.60 -1.55
CA SER A 197 -11.03 21.35 -1.26
C SER A 197 -11.23 20.42 -0.06
N ASP A 198 -10.27 19.54 0.22
CA ASP A 198 -10.33 18.62 1.37
C ASP A 198 -10.03 19.31 2.70
N ASN A 199 -9.42 20.50 2.65
CA ASN A 199 -9.05 21.31 3.81
C ASN A 199 -10.01 22.49 4.04
N ALA A 200 -11.06 22.62 3.22
CA ALA A 200 -12.09 23.64 3.42
C ALA A 200 -12.86 23.36 4.72
N PRO A 201 -13.16 24.38 5.54
CA PRO A 201 -14.07 24.22 6.67
C PRO A 201 -15.38 23.63 6.16
N VAL A 202 -15.85 22.55 6.79
CA VAL A 202 -17.19 22.01 6.51
C VAL A 202 -18.19 23.05 7.01
N ASP A 203 -18.73 23.88 6.12
CA ASP A 203 -19.85 24.75 6.45
C ASP A 203 -20.98 23.86 6.96
N GLY A 204 -21.34 24.04 8.24
CA GLY A 204 -22.25 23.19 9.00
C GLY A 204 -23.71 23.23 8.57
N LYS A 205 -23.99 22.93 7.30
CA LYS A 205 -25.34 22.68 6.80
C LYS A 205 -25.38 21.26 6.22
N GLU A 206 -25.82 20.32 7.05
CA GLU A 206 -26.32 19.03 6.58
C GLU A 206 -27.36 19.26 5.47
N HIS A 207 -26.99 18.99 4.22
CA HIS A 207 -27.98 18.76 3.17
C HIS A 207 -28.30 17.27 3.20
N ALA A 208 -29.44 16.94 3.80
CA ALA A 208 -30.06 15.63 3.71
C ALA A 208 -30.26 15.29 2.22
N THR A 209 -29.46 14.38 1.69
CA THR A 209 -29.67 13.81 0.36
C THR A 209 -30.50 12.55 0.53
N GLY A 210 -31.82 12.68 0.34
CA GLY A 210 -32.70 11.53 0.14
C GLY A 210 -32.34 10.80 -1.16
N PRO A 211 -32.69 9.51 -1.30
CA PRO A 211 -32.28 8.70 -2.43
C PRO A 211 -32.96 9.18 -3.72
N THR A 212 -32.15 9.62 -4.70
CA THR A 212 -32.59 9.84 -6.08
C THR A 212 -32.31 8.58 -6.90
N THR A 213 -33.37 7.94 -7.38
CA THR A 213 -33.32 6.81 -8.30
C THR A 213 -32.86 7.30 -9.69
N PRO A 214 -31.81 6.73 -10.31
CA PRO A 214 -31.51 7.03 -11.72
C PRO A 214 -32.42 6.18 -12.61
N THR A 215 -33.35 6.80 -13.32
CA THR A 215 -34.07 6.20 -14.44
C THR A 215 -33.23 6.30 -15.71
N GLY A 216 -33.01 5.17 -16.38
CA GLY A 216 -32.64 5.12 -17.80
C GLY A 216 -31.23 4.60 -18.07
N VAL A 217 -31.10 3.29 -18.34
CA VAL A 217 -29.94 2.72 -19.03
C VAL A 217 -30.45 2.12 -20.33
N HIS A 218 -30.09 2.73 -21.47
CA HIS A 218 -30.21 2.09 -22.78
C HIS A 218 -28.95 1.25 -23.03
N PRO A 219 -29.06 0.02 -23.56
CA PRO A 219 -27.90 -0.83 -23.82
C PRO A 219 -27.04 -0.26 -24.96
N MET A 220 -25.71 -0.23 -24.74
CA MET A 220 -24.71 0.06 -25.78
C MET A 220 -24.50 -1.17 -26.67
N ASP A 221 -24.54 -0.96 -27.99
CA ASP A 221 -24.18 -1.93 -29.03
C ASP A 221 -22.65 -2.01 -29.16
N LEU A 222 -22.10 -3.22 -28.99
CA LEU A 222 -20.65 -3.50 -29.00
C LEU A 222 -20.16 -4.15 -30.31
N SER A 223 -20.97 -4.15 -31.36
CA SER A 223 -20.58 -4.72 -32.65
C SER A 223 -19.63 -3.80 -33.44
N GLY A 224 -18.34 -3.75 -33.07
CA GLY A 224 -17.35 -3.04 -33.90
C GLY A 224 -15.93 -2.83 -33.37
N LEU A 225 -15.56 -3.23 -32.15
CA LEU A 225 -14.19 -3.03 -31.67
C LEU A 225 -13.24 -4.15 -32.14
N THR A 226 -12.46 -3.88 -33.19
CA THR A 226 -11.23 -4.62 -33.50
C THR A 226 -10.02 -3.94 -32.85
N VAL A 227 -9.27 -4.69 -32.04
CA VAL A 227 -8.03 -4.26 -31.38
C VAL A 227 -6.83 -4.50 -32.30
N ALA A 228 -6.08 -3.44 -32.63
CA ALA A 228 -4.79 -3.55 -33.32
C ALA A 228 -3.65 -3.74 -32.29
N PRO A 229 -2.59 -4.50 -32.61
CA PRO A 229 -1.49 -4.75 -31.68
C PRO A 229 -0.60 -3.50 -31.53
N VAL A 230 -0.35 -3.10 -30.28
CA VAL A 230 0.61 -2.05 -29.93
C VAL A 230 1.96 -2.71 -29.66
N LYS A 231 3.01 -2.30 -30.38
CA LYS A 231 4.41 -2.63 -30.06
C LYS A 231 4.84 -1.76 -28.87
N ALA A 232 5.39 -2.41 -27.84
CA ALA A 232 5.99 -1.73 -26.70
C ALA A 232 7.47 -1.43 -26.99
N ASP A 233 7.84 -0.15 -26.97
CA ASP A 233 9.23 0.28 -26.84
C ASP A 233 9.56 0.43 -25.34
N LEU A 234 10.64 -0.20 -24.88
CA LEU A 234 11.11 -0.15 -23.50
C LEU A 234 12.07 1.04 -23.30
N PRO A 235 11.85 1.94 -22.33
CA PRO A 235 12.88 2.88 -21.89
C PRO A 235 13.62 2.41 -20.62
N GLY A 236 14.96 2.43 -20.73
CA GLY A 236 15.97 2.78 -19.72
C GLY A 236 15.88 2.22 -18.28
N GLU A 237 16.86 1.40 -17.92
CA GLU A 237 17.13 0.94 -16.56
C GLU A 237 17.37 2.10 -15.58
N GLY A 238 16.39 2.40 -14.75
CA GLY A 238 16.50 3.29 -13.59
C GLY A 238 16.32 2.49 -12.30
N GLY A 239 17.38 1.80 -11.86
CA GLY A 239 17.37 1.04 -10.61
C GLY A 239 17.18 1.97 -9.40
N CYS A 240 16.30 1.56 -8.47
CA CYS A 240 15.95 2.35 -7.29
C CYS A 240 17.01 2.16 -6.19
N LYS A 241 17.73 3.22 -5.81
CA LYS A 241 18.64 3.22 -4.66
C LYS A 241 17.95 3.91 -3.49
N SER A 242 17.92 3.29 -2.32
CA SER A 242 17.53 3.96 -1.08
C SER A 242 18.69 4.85 -0.59
N ARG A 243 18.38 5.98 0.06
CA ARG A 243 19.39 6.81 0.74
C ARG A 243 19.89 6.06 1.97
N ARG A 244 21.16 5.63 1.99
CA ARG A 244 21.82 5.29 3.26
C ARG A 244 22.18 6.60 3.99
N PRO A 245 21.96 6.71 5.31
CA PRO A 245 22.56 7.79 6.09
C PRO A 245 24.09 7.60 6.07
N GLY A 246 24.82 8.66 5.72
CA GLY A 246 26.28 8.63 5.69
C GLY A 246 26.85 8.45 7.08
N ASN A 247 27.59 7.36 7.30
CA ASN A 247 28.42 7.20 8.49
C ASN A 247 29.56 8.22 8.45
N GLY A 248 29.41 9.31 9.19
CA GLY A 248 30.50 10.23 9.51
C GLY A 248 31.48 9.55 10.47
N HIS A 249 32.44 8.81 9.94
CA HIS A 249 33.72 8.58 10.63
C HIS A 249 34.70 9.65 10.15
N ALA A 250 35.03 10.59 11.03
CA ALA A 250 36.23 11.40 10.91
C ALA A 250 37.06 11.18 12.18
N THR A 251 37.97 10.21 12.07
CA THR A 251 39.18 10.14 12.87
C THR A 251 40.09 11.30 12.49
N SER A 252 40.49 12.11 13.47
CA SER A 252 41.80 12.78 13.57
C SER A 252 41.96 13.29 14.99
#